data_AF-A0A936JKQ9-F1
#
_entry.id   AF-A0A936JKQ9-F1
#
_cell.length_a   1.000
_cell.length_b   1.000
_cell.length_c   1.000
_cell.angle_alpha   90.00
_cell.angle_beta   90.00
_cell.angle_gamma   90.00
#
_symmetry.space_group_name_H-M   'P 1'
#
loop_
_entity.id
_entity.type
_entity.pdbx_description
1 polymer ?
#
loop_
_entity_poly.entity_id
_entity_poly.type
_entity_poly.pdbx_seq_one_letter_code
_entity_poly.pdbx_strand_id
1 'polypeptide(L)'
;MSPKDAKKHIYKHNFMQYVILLGLLVSISYVFYNYIIPNAVEGAVVSLFKPEGDKKLGDFDGVRAMGSQESSRYKNGGPLKGMINTEFIFDFTTEERTEAEDGYTKLSNEWIVKAPKLGEEAIVLQPTLGFSILALVFGAGLSLVLTMIMPSALGYMAFKVDREIGHTKSKIRLQTGFNDDIVNVLTMSENDLEASERDHVAKVFRYVWDRTEPEEDVTGKQGVKFHAVFDENVDIVEFRNEVLYLRIKEFFSDFVMKEIIDTKEAQSYSRNRLKFMRGLRLYMSHHFTEKYANNVTGLAYFGAAILIIIIGIRGLKFIPPTRPSMILGAIFLEGSMLGLLAFTLVYTEEEERMDRMLKKMEDASRNQLETLEDVSKDMHKMSVALVEGNSDLIKTKVNQAVTEYLSNPNNLRGELADELGKIVMNALSKGITSGMSK
;
A
#
# COMPACT_ATOMS: atom_id res chain seq x y z
N MET A 1 20.68 36.64 27.74
CA MET A 1 20.83 37.18 26.37
C MET A 1 19.65 36.65 25.55
N SER A 2 18.82 37.53 24.99
CA SER A 2 17.54 37.19 24.35
C SER A 2 17.74 36.28 23.12
N PRO A 3 16.94 35.21 22.93
CA PRO A 3 17.05 34.33 21.77
C PRO A 3 16.40 34.97 20.54
N LYS A 4 17.07 35.97 19.97
CA LYS A 4 16.90 36.35 18.57
C LYS A 4 17.93 35.54 17.79
N ASP A 5 17.49 34.48 17.11
CA ASP A 5 18.12 33.82 15.95
C ASP A 5 17.75 32.34 15.75
N ALA A 6 16.65 31.86 16.31
CA ALA A 6 15.99 30.67 15.76
C ALA A 6 15.23 31.08 14.48
N LYS A 7 15.96 31.32 13.38
CA LYS A 7 15.35 31.38 12.04
C LYS A 7 14.61 30.07 11.83
N LYS A 8 13.28 30.07 11.96
CA LYS A 8 12.40 29.07 11.36
C LYS A 8 12.81 28.98 9.90
N HIS A 9 13.56 27.95 9.51
CA HIS A 9 13.80 27.65 8.10
C HIS A 9 12.43 27.33 7.51
N ILE A 10 11.81 28.33 6.90
CA ILE A 10 10.59 28.11 6.13
C ILE A 10 11.06 27.36 4.87
N TYR A 11 10.97 26.04 4.91
CA TYR A 11 11.25 25.16 3.79
C TYR A 11 10.20 25.40 2.69
N LYS A 12 10.42 26.43 1.87
CA LYS A 12 9.63 26.67 0.65
C LYS A 12 10.28 25.97 -0.52
N HIS A 13 9.46 25.26 -1.29
CA HIS A 13 9.89 24.71 -2.56
C HIS A 13 10.32 25.84 -3.49
N ASN A 14 11.42 25.62 -4.21
CA ASN A 14 11.82 26.48 -5.31
C ASN A 14 11.15 25.96 -6.60
N PHE A 15 10.65 26.87 -7.44
CA PHE A 15 10.09 26.52 -8.75
C PHE A 15 11.06 25.69 -9.60
N MET A 16 12.37 25.97 -9.49
CA MET A 16 13.42 25.19 -10.14
C MET A 16 13.38 23.68 -9.83
N GLN A 17 13.02 23.29 -8.60
CA GLN A 17 12.98 21.86 -8.22
C GLN A 17 11.93 21.10 -9.04
N TYR A 18 10.77 21.73 -9.30
CA TYR A 18 9.72 21.14 -10.11
C TYR A 18 10.11 21.06 -11.59
N VAL A 19 10.73 22.13 -12.11
CA VAL A 19 11.20 22.16 -13.51
C VAL A 19 12.26 21.09 -13.75
N ILE A 20 13.21 20.92 -12.83
CA ILE A 20 14.25 19.88 -12.93
C ILE A 20 13.63 18.49 -12.85
N LEU A 21 12.72 18.24 -11.90
CA LEU A 21 12.03 16.96 -11.80
C LEU A 21 11.26 16.61 -13.08
N LEU A 22 10.49 17.56 -13.61
CA LEU A 22 9.69 17.36 -14.83
C LEU A 22 10.60 17.18 -16.05
N GLY A 23 11.67 17.97 -16.16
CA GLY A 23 12.66 17.82 -17.24
C GLY A 23 13.35 16.45 -17.20
N LEU A 24 13.70 15.95 -16.02
CA LEU A 24 14.24 14.60 -15.85
C LEU A 24 13.22 13.51 -16.17
N LEU A 25 11.98 13.65 -15.67
CA LEU A 25 10.93 12.69 -15.96
C LEU A 25 10.71 12.57 -17.47
N VAL A 26 10.56 13.68 -18.18
CA VAL A 26 10.31 13.69 -19.63
C VAL A 26 11.52 13.15 -20.40
N SER A 27 12.73 13.62 -20.10
CA SER A 27 13.95 13.18 -20.79
C SER A 27 14.23 11.69 -20.58
N ILE A 28 14.13 11.20 -19.34
CA ILE A 28 14.35 9.78 -19.04
C ILE A 28 13.24 8.92 -19.65
N SER A 29 11.96 9.32 -19.53
CA SER A 29 10.85 8.59 -20.16
C SER A 29 11.05 8.51 -21.67
N TYR A 30 11.51 9.59 -22.31
CA TYR A 30 11.82 9.63 -23.74
C TYR A 30 12.96 8.66 -24.10
N VAL A 31 14.03 8.62 -23.31
CA VAL A 31 15.15 7.68 -23.52
C VAL A 31 14.68 6.24 -23.36
N PHE A 32 13.88 5.96 -22.33
CA PHE A 32 13.33 4.62 -22.10
C PHE A 32 12.41 4.19 -23.25
N TYR A 33 11.51 5.07 -23.69
CA TYR A 33 10.54 4.78 -24.73
C TYR A 33 11.19 4.52 -26.10
N ASN A 34 12.18 5.33 -26.50
CA ASN A 34 12.75 5.25 -27.85
C ASN A 34 13.94 4.29 -27.97
N TYR A 35 14.66 4.01 -26.88
CA TYR A 35 15.90 3.24 -26.96
C TYR A 35 15.90 2.01 -26.06
N ILE A 36 15.56 2.14 -24.77
CA ILE A 36 15.73 1.03 -23.82
C ILE A 36 14.65 -0.03 -24.03
N ILE A 37 13.38 0.37 -24.06
CA ILE A 37 12.25 -0.56 -24.19
C ILE A 37 12.28 -1.29 -25.54
N PRO A 38 12.45 -0.62 -26.70
CA PRO A 38 12.49 -1.33 -27.98
C PRO A 38 13.59 -2.38 -28.02
N ASN A 39 14.81 -2.03 -27.57
CA ASN A 39 15.93 -2.97 -27.52
C ASN A 39 15.68 -4.13 -26.54
N ALA A 40 15.08 -3.85 -25.38
CA ALA A 40 14.75 -4.88 -24.40
C ALA A 40 13.67 -5.84 -24.92
N VAL A 41 12.64 -5.31 -25.60
CA VAL A 41 11.55 -6.10 -26.19
C VAL A 41 12.07 -6.91 -27.38
N GLU A 42 12.86 -6.32 -28.28
CA GLU A 42 13.52 -7.05 -29.38
C GLU A 42 14.37 -8.19 -28.84
N GLY A 43 15.25 -7.91 -27.87
CA GLY A 43 16.11 -8.91 -27.26
C GLY A 43 15.33 -10.06 -26.61
N ALA A 44 14.24 -9.74 -25.90
CA ALA A 44 13.37 -10.74 -25.29
C ALA A 44 12.65 -11.60 -26.36
N VAL A 45 12.08 -10.97 -27.39
CA VAL A 45 11.35 -11.67 -28.47
C VAL A 45 12.30 -12.56 -29.27
N VAL A 46 13.47 -12.05 -29.67
CA VAL A 46 14.48 -12.82 -30.39
C VAL A 46 14.96 -14.01 -29.55
N SER A 47 15.21 -13.81 -28.26
CA SER A 47 15.67 -14.89 -27.38
C SER A 47 14.61 -15.99 -27.18
N LEU A 48 13.35 -15.60 -26.98
CA LEU A 48 12.25 -16.53 -26.69
C LEU A 48 11.77 -17.26 -27.94
N PHE A 49 11.73 -16.58 -29.08
CA PHE A 49 11.10 -17.09 -30.30
C PHE A 49 12.08 -17.44 -31.41
N LYS A 50 13.39 -17.46 -31.17
CA LYS A 50 14.39 -17.87 -32.17
C LYS A 50 14.03 -19.20 -32.87
N PRO A 51 14.35 -19.33 -34.16
CA PRO A 51 14.13 -20.57 -34.90
C PRO A 51 14.92 -21.73 -34.29
N GLU A 52 14.35 -22.94 -34.36
CA GLU A 52 15.01 -24.17 -33.89
C GLU A 52 15.87 -24.79 -35.01
N GLY A 53 17.00 -25.38 -34.63
CA GLY A 53 17.96 -26.02 -35.55
C GLY A 53 19.01 -25.05 -36.12
N ASP A 54 19.55 -25.38 -37.31
CA ASP A 54 20.63 -24.62 -37.98
C ASP A 54 20.16 -23.31 -38.66
N LYS A 55 18.87 -23.00 -38.62
CA LYS A 55 18.32 -21.78 -39.22
C LYS A 55 18.69 -20.58 -38.36
N LYS A 56 19.31 -19.57 -38.95
CA LYS A 56 19.71 -18.32 -38.26
C LYS A 56 18.86 -17.15 -38.73
N LEU A 57 18.63 -16.20 -37.82
CA LEU A 57 18.05 -14.91 -38.16
C LEU A 57 19.12 -14.00 -38.72
N GLY A 58 18.82 -13.41 -39.89
CA GLY A 58 19.59 -12.31 -40.46
C GLY A 58 19.09 -10.97 -39.94
N ASP A 59 19.93 -9.95 -40.11
CA ASP A 59 19.59 -8.56 -39.86
C ASP A 59 19.42 -7.86 -41.22
N PHE A 60 18.22 -7.36 -41.50
CA PHE A 60 17.87 -6.67 -42.73
C PHE A 60 17.45 -5.25 -42.37
N ASP A 61 18.44 -4.40 -42.11
CA ASP A 61 18.25 -2.98 -41.76
C ASP A 61 17.37 -2.78 -40.50
N GLY A 62 17.68 -3.52 -39.44
CA GLY A 62 16.93 -3.48 -38.18
C GLY A 62 15.72 -4.43 -38.15
N VAL A 63 15.42 -5.12 -39.26
CA VAL A 63 14.42 -6.20 -39.30
C VAL A 63 15.11 -7.54 -39.09
N ARG A 64 14.73 -8.26 -38.02
CA ARG A 64 15.23 -9.63 -37.76
C ARG A 64 14.34 -10.63 -38.47
N ALA A 65 14.82 -11.21 -39.56
CA ALA A 65 14.04 -12.18 -40.33
C ALA A 65 14.89 -13.37 -40.79
N MET A 66 14.24 -14.46 -41.20
CA MET A 66 14.93 -15.53 -41.91
C MET A 66 15.18 -15.08 -43.36
N GLY A 67 16.40 -15.23 -43.86
CA GLY A 67 16.72 -14.92 -45.26
C GLY A 67 16.06 -15.90 -46.24
N SER A 68 15.64 -15.39 -47.39
CA SER A 68 15.22 -16.21 -48.54
C SER A 68 16.43 -16.67 -49.37
N GLN A 69 16.18 -17.41 -50.47
CA GLN A 69 17.22 -17.76 -51.46
C GLN A 69 17.89 -16.54 -52.11
N GLU A 70 17.22 -15.37 -52.13
CA GLU A 70 17.76 -14.14 -52.72
C GLU A 70 18.37 -13.18 -51.69
N SER A 71 18.37 -13.55 -50.40
CA SER A 71 18.86 -12.71 -49.29
C SER A 71 20.27 -12.14 -49.50
N SER A 72 21.15 -12.84 -50.23
CA SER A 72 22.51 -12.37 -50.54
C SER A 72 22.56 -11.14 -51.47
N ARG A 73 21.44 -10.77 -52.11
CA ARG A 73 21.31 -9.60 -52.99
C ARG A 73 20.75 -8.36 -52.27
N TYR A 74 20.40 -8.49 -50.99
CA TYR A 74 19.88 -7.38 -50.21
C TYR A 74 20.91 -6.26 -50.08
N LYS A 75 20.46 -5.02 -50.24
CA LYS A 75 21.20 -3.80 -49.96
C LYS A 75 20.42 -3.02 -48.91
N ASN A 76 21.11 -2.43 -47.93
CA ASN A 76 20.47 -1.61 -46.90
C ASN A 76 19.60 -0.51 -47.54
N GLY A 77 18.40 -0.30 -47.01
CA GLY A 77 17.37 0.57 -47.59
C GLY A 77 16.68 0.05 -48.87
N GLY A 78 16.95 -1.20 -49.28
CA GLY A 78 16.28 -1.85 -50.42
C GLY A 78 14.98 -2.59 -50.03
N PRO A 79 14.16 -3.00 -51.02
CA PRO A 79 12.91 -3.71 -50.77
C PRO A 79 13.16 -5.06 -50.07
N LEU A 80 12.34 -5.38 -49.07
CA LEU A 80 12.44 -6.63 -48.31
C LEU A 80 11.73 -7.80 -49.01
N LYS A 81 10.78 -7.52 -49.92
CA LYS A 81 10.00 -8.55 -50.62
C LYS A 81 10.91 -9.44 -51.45
N GLY A 82 10.76 -10.75 -51.27
CA GLY A 82 11.60 -11.74 -51.93
C GLY A 82 12.97 -11.94 -51.28
N MET A 83 13.44 -11.04 -50.42
CA MET A 83 14.72 -11.13 -49.68
C MET A 83 14.57 -11.82 -48.32
N ILE A 84 13.42 -11.65 -47.68
CA ILE A 84 13.08 -12.26 -46.38
C ILE A 84 11.99 -13.32 -46.52
N ASN A 85 11.98 -14.28 -45.60
CA ASN A 85 10.87 -15.22 -45.42
C ASN A 85 9.81 -14.59 -44.51
N THR A 86 8.61 -14.38 -45.04
CA THR A 86 7.53 -13.71 -44.35
C THR A 86 6.84 -14.55 -43.27
N GLU A 87 7.22 -15.81 -43.10
CA GLU A 87 6.79 -16.66 -41.98
C GLU A 87 7.53 -16.36 -40.67
N PHE A 88 8.65 -15.64 -40.76
CA PHE A 88 9.46 -15.34 -39.59
C PHE A 88 10.06 -13.93 -39.70
N ILE A 89 9.37 -12.96 -39.10
CA ILE A 89 9.71 -11.54 -39.14
C ILE A 89 9.56 -10.95 -37.74
N PHE A 90 10.61 -10.32 -37.22
CA PHE A 90 10.52 -9.39 -36.10
C PHE A 90 10.98 -8.01 -36.57
N ASP A 91 10.03 -7.09 -36.69
CA ASP A 91 10.25 -5.73 -37.15
C ASP A 91 9.85 -4.75 -36.03
N PHE A 92 10.87 -4.20 -35.36
CA PHE A 92 10.74 -3.19 -34.29
C PHE A 92 11.10 -1.77 -34.77
N THR A 93 11.32 -1.57 -36.07
CA THR A 93 11.66 -0.24 -36.60
C THR A 93 10.44 0.68 -36.58
N THR A 94 10.63 1.97 -36.83
CA THR A 94 9.53 2.92 -37.01
C THR A 94 9.19 3.18 -38.48
N GLU A 95 9.76 2.38 -39.39
CA GLU A 95 9.51 2.50 -40.82
C GLU A 95 8.15 1.89 -41.19
N GLU A 96 7.42 2.60 -42.05
CA GLU A 96 6.21 2.10 -42.68
C GLU A 96 6.58 1.05 -43.73
N ARG A 97 5.82 -0.06 -43.79
CA ARG A 97 6.08 -1.18 -44.70
C ARG A 97 4.86 -1.46 -45.56
N THR A 98 5.09 -1.79 -46.83
CA THR A 98 4.03 -2.06 -47.79
C THR A 98 4.15 -3.47 -48.39
N GLU A 99 3.02 -4.08 -48.75
CA GLU A 99 3.02 -5.43 -49.35
C GLU A 99 3.71 -5.46 -50.74
N ALA A 100 3.75 -4.33 -51.43
CA ALA A 100 4.40 -4.21 -52.73
C ALA A 100 5.93 -4.28 -52.62
N GLU A 101 6.52 -3.58 -51.65
CA GLU A 101 7.97 -3.44 -51.51
C GLU A 101 8.58 -4.41 -50.48
N ASP A 102 7.84 -4.71 -49.40
CA ASP A 102 8.38 -5.45 -48.26
C ASP A 102 7.76 -6.84 -48.06
N GLY A 103 6.60 -7.09 -48.68
CA GLY A 103 5.89 -8.37 -48.58
C GLY A 103 5.04 -8.53 -47.32
N TYR A 104 4.93 -7.48 -46.50
CA TYR A 104 4.01 -7.36 -45.37
C TYR A 104 3.63 -5.89 -45.14
N THR A 105 2.54 -5.62 -44.43
CA THR A 105 2.07 -4.26 -44.15
C THR A 105 2.27 -3.89 -42.69
N LYS A 106 2.74 -2.65 -42.46
CA LYS A 106 3.05 -2.12 -41.12
C LYS A 106 2.94 -0.60 -41.12
N LEU A 107 2.29 -0.02 -40.12
CA LEU A 107 2.32 1.43 -39.91
C LEU A 107 3.59 1.87 -39.17
N SER A 108 4.00 3.13 -39.31
CA SER A 108 5.21 3.68 -38.67
C SER A 108 5.26 3.60 -37.15
N ASN A 109 4.11 3.43 -36.49
CA ASN A 109 3.98 3.27 -35.03
C ASN A 109 3.49 1.86 -34.63
N GLU A 110 3.78 0.86 -35.45
CA GLU A 110 3.50 -0.53 -35.18
C GLU A 110 4.80 -1.32 -35.17
N TRP A 111 4.89 -2.36 -34.35
CA TRP A 111 5.91 -3.39 -34.41
C TRP A 111 5.26 -4.70 -34.80
N ILE A 112 5.94 -5.49 -35.61
CA ILE A 112 5.41 -6.76 -36.11
C ILE A 112 6.25 -7.90 -35.59
N VAL A 113 5.58 -8.87 -34.99
CA VAL A 113 6.19 -10.10 -34.51
C VAL A 113 5.43 -11.28 -35.11
N LYS A 114 6.05 -11.94 -36.08
CA LYS A 114 5.54 -13.17 -36.70
C LYS A 114 6.59 -14.26 -36.57
N ALA A 115 6.20 -15.39 -35.97
CA ALA A 115 6.98 -16.61 -35.93
C ALA A 115 6.02 -17.80 -35.85
N PRO A 116 6.37 -18.99 -36.37
CA PRO A 116 5.49 -20.16 -36.33
C PRO A 116 5.07 -20.56 -34.91
N LYS A 117 5.91 -20.24 -33.90
CA LYS A 117 5.62 -20.48 -32.48
C LYS A 117 4.53 -19.57 -31.89
N LEU A 118 4.25 -18.43 -32.53
CA LEU A 118 3.30 -17.43 -32.07
C LEU A 118 1.90 -17.58 -32.70
N GLY A 119 1.79 -18.42 -33.73
CA GLY A 119 0.57 -18.64 -34.50
C GLY A 119 0.76 -18.32 -35.99
N GLU A 120 -0.32 -18.49 -36.75
CA GLU A 120 -0.33 -18.24 -38.20
C GLU A 120 -0.37 -16.74 -38.54
N GLU A 121 -1.05 -15.95 -37.71
CA GLU A 121 -1.18 -14.50 -37.90
C GLU A 121 -0.04 -13.73 -37.21
N ALA A 122 0.36 -12.62 -37.81
CA ALA A 122 1.34 -11.72 -37.22
C ALA A 122 0.75 -10.98 -36.01
N ILE A 123 1.53 -10.87 -34.93
CA ILE A 123 1.17 -10.04 -33.79
C ILE A 123 1.67 -8.62 -34.06
N VAL A 124 0.74 -7.67 -34.05
CA VAL A 124 1.01 -6.24 -34.23
C VAL A 124 0.96 -5.56 -32.87
N LEU A 125 2.10 -5.03 -32.44
CA LEU A 125 2.26 -4.28 -31.21
C LEU A 125 2.28 -2.79 -31.52
N GLN A 126 1.58 -1.98 -30.75
CA GLN A 126 1.57 -0.52 -30.87
C GLN A 126 2.33 0.05 -29.67
N PRO A 127 3.57 0.52 -29.85
CA PRO A 127 4.45 0.86 -28.74
C PRO A 127 3.88 1.96 -27.85
N THR A 128 3.20 2.93 -28.45
CA THR A 128 2.56 4.03 -27.73
C THR A 128 1.51 3.54 -26.74
N LEU A 129 0.68 2.56 -27.12
CA LEU A 129 -0.35 2.03 -26.22
C LEU A 129 0.20 1.01 -25.23
N GLY A 130 1.12 0.16 -25.69
CA GLY A 130 1.66 -0.93 -24.89
C GLY A 130 2.69 -0.49 -23.86
N PHE A 131 3.61 0.43 -24.20
CA PHE A 131 4.83 0.64 -23.43
C PHE A 131 5.03 2.07 -22.91
N SER A 132 4.19 3.04 -23.28
CA SER A 132 4.29 4.42 -22.79
C SER A 132 4.19 4.52 -21.26
N ILE A 133 3.29 3.74 -20.67
CA ILE A 133 3.08 3.67 -19.21
C ILE A 133 4.35 3.15 -18.54
N LEU A 134 4.96 2.11 -19.10
CA LEU A 134 6.19 1.53 -18.57
C LEU A 134 7.35 2.55 -18.64
N ALA A 135 7.49 3.27 -19.75
CA ALA A 135 8.48 4.32 -19.92
C ALA A 135 8.28 5.45 -18.88
N LEU A 136 7.04 5.87 -18.66
CA LEU A 136 6.69 6.89 -17.67
C LEU A 136 6.99 6.42 -16.25
N VAL A 137 6.71 5.16 -15.92
CA VAL A 137 6.96 4.60 -14.59
C VAL A 137 8.46 4.53 -14.30
N PHE A 138 9.27 4.02 -15.23
CA PHE A 138 10.73 4.03 -15.09
C PHE A 138 11.30 5.46 -15.06
N GLY A 139 10.77 6.36 -15.89
CA GLY A 139 11.15 7.77 -15.89
C GLY A 139 10.82 8.48 -14.57
N ALA A 140 9.63 8.23 -14.01
CA ALA A 140 9.24 8.74 -12.71
C ALA A 140 10.11 8.16 -11.58
N GLY A 141 10.30 6.83 -11.55
CA GLY A 141 11.14 6.19 -10.55
C GLY A 141 12.58 6.69 -10.56
N LEU A 142 13.22 6.71 -11.73
CA LEU A 142 14.61 7.15 -11.86
C LEU A 142 14.78 8.65 -11.63
N SER A 143 13.84 9.49 -12.07
CA SER A 143 13.89 10.94 -11.79
C SER A 143 13.77 11.24 -10.29
N LEU A 144 12.96 10.49 -9.54
CA LEU A 144 12.89 10.62 -8.08
C LEU A 144 14.20 10.21 -7.41
N VAL A 145 14.84 9.13 -7.85
CA VAL A 145 16.15 8.69 -7.33
C VAL A 145 17.24 9.73 -7.64
N LEU A 146 17.32 10.22 -8.89
CA LEU A 146 18.31 11.21 -9.29
C LEU A 146 18.14 12.53 -8.51
N THR A 147 16.90 12.98 -8.32
CA THR A 147 16.61 14.18 -7.52
C THR A 147 16.88 14.00 -6.02
N MET A 148 17.11 12.78 -5.55
CA MET A 148 17.57 12.51 -4.20
C MET A 148 19.10 12.57 -4.07
N ILE A 149 19.85 12.27 -5.13
CA ILE A 149 21.32 12.35 -5.14
C ILE A 149 21.78 13.81 -5.31
N MET A 150 20.96 14.65 -5.95
CA MET A 150 21.24 16.07 -6.13
C MET A 150 21.23 16.88 -4.82
N PRO A 151 21.89 18.06 -4.80
CA PRO A 151 21.78 19.00 -3.68
C PRO A 151 20.34 19.48 -3.49
N SER A 152 19.92 19.71 -2.25
CA SER A 152 18.54 20.10 -1.88
C SER A 152 18.06 21.43 -2.48
N ALA A 153 18.98 22.26 -2.98
CA ALA A 153 18.64 23.46 -3.75
C ALA A 153 17.98 23.11 -5.11
N LEU A 154 18.40 22.00 -5.72
CA LEU A 154 17.98 21.56 -7.06
C LEU A 154 17.08 20.32 -7.02
N GLY A 155 17.46 19.34 -6.18
CA GLY A 155 16.78 18.07 -6.05
C GLY A 155 15.46 18.18 -5.30
N TYR A 156 14.35 17.86 -5.97
CA TYR A 156 13.02 17.83 -5.37
C TYR A 156 12.92 16.85 -4.20
N MET A 157 13.37 15.60 -4.39
CA MET A 157 13.34 14.59 -3.33
C MET A 157 14.35 14.87 -2.23
N ALA A 158 15.56 15.34 -2.57
CA ALA A 158 16.55 15.72 -1.56
C ALA A 158 16.02 16.80 -0.61
N PHE A 159 15.35 17.82 -1.16
CA PHE A 159 14.69 18.84 -0.37
C PHE A 159 13.60 18.29 0.55
N LYS A 160 12.77 17.37 0.04
CA LYS A 160 11.71 16.75 0.83
C LYS A 160 12.26 15.93 2.00
N VAL A 161 13.30 15.14 1.76
CA VAL A 161 13.96 14.34 2.80
C VAL A 161 14.57 15.24 3.86
N ASP A 162 15.30 16.29 3.47
CA ASP A 162 15.91 17.23 4.43
C ASP A 162 14.87 17.96 5.28
N ARG A 163 13.75 18.36 4.66
CA ARG A 163 12.63 18.95 5.38
C ARG A 163 12.05 17.94 6.37
N GLU A 164 11.93 16.68 5.96
CA GLU A 164 11.39 15.63 6.82
C GLU A 164 12.29 15.36 8.03
N ILE A 165 13.61 15.34 7.87
CA ILE A 165 14.56 15.27 9.00
C ILE A 165 14.24 16.33 10.07
N GLY A 166 13.96 17.57 9.65
CA GLY A 166 13.58 18.65 10.57
C GLY A 166 12.20 18.45 11.22
N HIS A 167 11.23 17.90 10.48
CA HIS A 167 9.91 17.59 11.01
C HIS A 167 9.95 16.44 12.02
N THR A 168 10.66 15.35 11.72
CA THR A 168 10.82 14.22 12.64
C THR A 168 11.51 14.64 13.93
N LYS A 169 12.56 15.48 13.87
CA LYS A 169 13.17 16.08 15.08
C LYS A 169 12.16 16.87 15.91
N SER A 170 11.29 17.63 15.25
CA SER A 170 10.23 18.38 15.93
C SER A 170 9.18 17.46 16.56
N LYS A 171 8.89 16.32 15.91
CA LYS A 171 7.96 15.28 16.41
C LYS A 171 8.54 14.59 17.64
N ILE A 172 9.79 14.14 17.60
CA ILE A 172 10.53 13.59 18.74
C ILE A 172 10.50 14.55 19.92
N ARG A 173 10.78 15.85 19.69
CA ARG A 173 10.70 16.88 20.74
C ARG A 173 9.31 16.95 21.38
N LEU A 174 8.24 16.93 20.58
CA LEU A 174 6.88 17.03 21.09
C LEU A 174 6.46 15.78 21.88
N GLN A 175 6.92 14.60 21.47
CA GLN A 175 6.61 13.34 22.14
C GLN A 175 7.41 13.15 23.43
N THR A 176 8.67 13.57 23.45
CA THR A 176 9.58 13.38 24.60
C THR A 176 9.59 14.56 25.58
N GLY A 177 9.22 15.75 25.11
CA GLY A 177 9.41 17.00 25.84
C GLY A 177 10.86 17.49 25.87
N PHE A 178 11.79 16.82 25.19
CA PHE A 178 13.20 17.21 25.12
C PHE A 178 13.40 18.53 24.36
N ASN A 179 14.38 19.33 24.75
CA ASN A 179 14.72 20.54 23.98
C ASN A 179 15.44 20.18 22.66
N ASP A 180 15.61 21.17 21.78
CA ASP A 180 16.25 20.96 20.47
C ASP A 180 17.68 20.43 20.57
N ASP A 181 18.42 20.83 21.59
CA ASP A 181 19.80 20.42 21.81
C ASP A 181 19.89 18.93 22.16
N ILE A 182 19.07 18.44 23.09
CA ILE A 182 18.99 17.02 23.44
C ILE A 182 18.62 16.18 22.22
N VAL A 183 17.59 16.59 21.47
CA VAL A 183 17.17 15.86 20.25
C VAL A 183 18.29 15.85 19.20
N ASN A 184 19.04 16.94 19.06
CA ASN A 184 20.19 16.98 18.15
C ASN A 184 21.29 16.00 18.58
N VAL A 185 21.61 15.91 19.87
CA VAL A 185 22.61 14.95 20.39
C VAL A 185 22.15 13.50 20.24
N LEU A 186 20.87 13.22 20.47
CA LEU A 186 20.32 11.87 20.30
C LEU A 186 20.30 11.41 18.84
N THR A 187 20.16 12.35 17.89
CA THR A 187 20.00 12.06 16.46
C THR A 187 21.25 12.35 15.62
N MET A 188 22.34 12.86 16.20
CA MET A 188 23.56 13.15 15.43
C MET A 188 24.29 11.89 14.98
N SER A 189 25.08 12.00 13.90
CA SER A 189 25.88 10.89 13.42
C SER A 189 26.99 10.51 14.40
N GLU A 190 27.48 9.28 14.33
CA GLU A 190 28.46 8.73 15.29
C GLU A 190 29.75 9.55 15.30
N ASN A 191 30.29 9.85 14.11
CA ASN A 191 31.47 10.72 13.96
C ASN A 191 31.28 12.13 14.55
N ASP A 192 30.05 12.67 14.59
CA ASP A 192 29.80 13.98 15.20
C ASP A 192 29.74 13.92 16.70
N LEU A 193 29.18 12.83 17.21
CA LEU A 193 29.07 12.61 18.64
C LEU A 193 30.46 12.44 19.25
N GLU A 194 31.34 11.71 18.56
CA GLU A 194 32.75 11.57 18.93
C GLU A 194 33.51 12.90 18.85
N ALA A 195 33.21 13.75 17.86
CA ALA A 195 33.81 15.07 17.70
C ALA A 195 33.20 16.14 18.63
N SER A 196 32.09 15.83 19.31
CA SER A 196 31.40 16.76 20.20
C SER A 196 32.10 16.86 21.56
N GLU A 197 31.90 17.98 22.23
CA GLU A 197 32.46 18.19 23.57
C GLU A 197 31.85 17.20 24.57
N ARG A 198 32.69 16.33 25.15
CA ARG A 198 32.25 15.26 26.06
C ARG A 198 31.46 15.78 27.24
N ASP A 199 31.84 16.92 27.81
CA ASP A 199 31.13 17.56 28.92
C ASP A 199 29.72 18.00 28.55
N HIS A 200 29.53 18.47 27.32
CA HIS A 200 28.21 18.82 26.78
C HIS A 200 27.35 17.56 26.61
N VAL A 201 27.92 16.54 25.98
CA VAL A 201 27.22 15.27 25.75
C VAL A 201 26.84 14.59 27.07
N ALA A 202 27.75 14.60 28.06
CA ALA A 202 27.51 14.04 29.38
C ALA A 202 26.32 14.73 30.10
N LYS A 203 26.20 16.06 29.98
CA LYS A 203 25.06 16.80 30.54
C LYS A 203 23.74 16.39 29.88
N VAL A 204 23.75 16.23 28.56
CA VAL A 204 22.56 15.79 27.81
C VAL A 204 22.20 14.35 28.17
N PHE A 205 23.18 13.45 28.23
CA PHE A 205 22.98 12.05 28.59
C PHE A 205 22.45 11.91 30.01
N ARG A 206 22.98 12.69 30.95
CA ARG A 206 22.48 12.76 32.31
C ARG A 206 21.03 13.23 32.36
N TYR A 207 20.68 14.28 31.61
CA TYR A 207 19.31 14.75 31.56
C TYR A 207 18.35 13.67 31.05
N VAL A 208 18.72 12.97 29.96
CA VAL A 208 17.93 11.86 29.43
C VAL A 208 17.84 10.71 30.43
N TRP A 209 18.93 10.38 31.12
CA TRP A 209 18.98 9.36 32.16
C TRP A 209 18.02 9.67 33.31
N ASP A 210 18.14 10.85 33.91
CA ASP A 210 17.33 11.29 35.05
C ASP A 210 15.85 11.37 34.65
N ARG A 211 15.55 11.72 33.39
CA ARG A 211 14.16 11.82 32.88
C ARG A 211 13.53 10.47 32.56
N THR A 212 14.34 9.46 32.25
CA THR A 212 13.92 8.09 31.92
C THR A 212 14.15 7.13 33.09
N GLU A 213 14.35 7.65 34.31
CA GLU A 213 14.43 6.81 35.50
C GLU A 213 13.04 6.23 35.81
N PRO A 214 12.91 4.90 35.95
CA PRO A 214 11.63 4.29 36.31
C PRO A 214 11.17 4.86 37.66
N GLU A 215 9.90 5.25 37.76
CA GLU A 215 9.30 5.57 39.06
C GLU A 215 9.37 4.30 39.93
N GLU A 216 10.14 4.40 41.02
CA GLU A 216 10.38 3.42 42.08
C GLU A 216 9.90 1.98 41.83
N ASP A 217 10.88 1.10 41.63
CA ASP A 217 10.71 -0.33 41.85
C ASP A 217 10.13 -0.54 43.26
N VAL A 218 8.98 -1.23 43.36
CA VAL A 218 8.23 -1.56 44.61
C VAL A 218 9.12 -2.28 45.66
N THR A 219 10.36 -2.62 45.29
CA THR A 219 11.38 -3.30 46.09
C THR A 219 12.38 -2.37 46.80
N GLY A 220 12.30 -1.04 46.64
CA GLY A 220 13.10 -0.09 47.42
C GLY A 220 14.61 -0.10 47.13
N LYS A 221 15.02 -0.64 45.98
CA LYS A 221 16.42 -0.53 45.51
C LYS A 221 16.66 0.85 44.93
N GLN A 222 17.61 1.60 45.49
CA GLN A 222 18.10 2.85 44.89
C GLN A 222 18.50 2.61 43.44
N GLY A 223 17.96 3.40 42.52
CA GLY A 223 18.35 3.41 41.11
C GLY A 223 19.86 3.58 40.95
N VAL A 224 20.43 2.97 39.90
CA VAL A 224 21.86 3.11 39.58
C VAL A 224 22.14 4.56 39.22
N LYS A 225 23.05 5.21 39.94
CA LYS A 225 23.44 6.60 39.67
C LYS A 225 24.14 6.71 38.33
N PHE A 226 23.84 7.76 37.56
CA PHE A 226 24.45 8.02 36.24
C PHE A 226 25.99 7.94 36.24
N HIS A 227 26.67 8.55 37.21
CA HIS A 227 28.14 8.54 37.29
C HIS A 227 28.75 7.17 37.59
N ALA A 228 27.95 6.18 38.01
CA ALA A 228 28.42 4.81 38.21
C ALA A 228 28.47 4.01 36.90
N VAL A 229 27.79 4.48 35.85
CA VAL A 229 27.66 3.82 34.54
C VAL A 229 28.18 4.66 33.38
N PHE A 230 28.39 5.96 33.58
CA PHE A 230 29.01 6.86 32.61
C PHE A 230 30.21 7.56 33.27
N ASP A 231 31.41 7.07 32.95
CA ASP A 231 32.69 7.63 33.40
C ASP A 231 33.54 8.16 32.22
N GLU A 232 34.79 8.56 32.48
CA GLU A 232 35.71 9.12 31.46
C GLU A 232 36.20 8.08 30.43
N ASN A 233 36.08 6.79 30.72
CA ASN A 233 36.54 5.70 29.86
C ASN A 233 35.43 5.11 28.99
N VAL A 234 34.16 5.37 29.32
CA VAL A 234 33.01 4.89 28.54
C VAL A 234 32.98 5.50 27.15
N ASP A 235 32.70 4.70 26.13
CA ASP A 235 32.46 5.21 24.78
C ASP A 235 31.07 5.90 24.71
N ILE A 236 31.07 7.14 24.24
CA ILE A 236 29.88 7.99 24.18
C ILE A 236 28.85 7.45 23.17
N VAL A 237 29.33 6.90 22.05
CA VAL A 237 28.51 6.31 20.99
C VAL A 237 27.89 5.01 21.46
N GLU A 238 28.70 4.14 22.06
CA GLU A 238 28.25 2.86 22.63
C GLU A 238 27.20 3.10 23.73
N PHE A 239 27.49 4.00 24.66
CA PHE A 239 26.55 4.34 25.74
C PHE A 239 25.22 4.89 25.20
N ARG A 240 25.25 5.75 24.17
CA ARG A 240 24.02 6.22 23.54
C ARG A 240 23.23 5.07 22.92
N ASN A 241 23.90 4.27 22.09
CA ASN A 241 23.28 3.27 21.24
C ASN A 241 22.74 2.07 22.04
N GLU A 242 23.45 1.66 23.10
CA GLU A 242 23.11 0.46 23.87
C GLU A 242 22.32 0.78 25.14
N VAL A 243 22.66 1.87 25.82
CA VAL A 243 22.08 2.20 27.14
C VAL A 243 20.96 3.21 27.01
N LEU A 244 21.24 4.41 26.49
CA LEU A 244 20.22 5.46 26.42
C LEU A 244 19.08 5.11 25.48
N TYR A 245 19.39 4.46 24.36
CA TYR A 245 18.35 4.03 23.45
C TYR A 245 17.42 3.00 24.11
N LEU A 246 17.96 1.98 24.78
CA LEU A 246 17.12 1.02 25.48
C LEU A 246 16.18 1.71 26.50
N ARG A 247 16.70 2.70 27.25
CA ARG A 247 15.88 3.45 28.21
C ARG A 247 14.81 4.32 27.55
N ILE A 248 15.12 5.00 26.44
CA ILE A 248 14.14 5.79 25.69
C ILE A 248 13.04 4.89 25.14
N LYS A 249 13.42 3.70 24.65
CA LYS A 249 12.49 2.68 24.16
C LYS A 249 11.54 2.24 25.26
N GLU A 250 12.06 1.90 26.44
CA GLU A 250 11.28 1.44 27.59
C GLU A 250 10.37 2.54 28.18
N PHE A 251 10.87 3.78 28.27
CA PHE A 251 10.14 4.88 28.92
C PHE A 251 9.10 5.54 27.99
N PHE A 252 9.43 5.78 26.72
CA PHE A 252 8.55 6.49 25.79
C PHE A 252 7.79 5.54 24.86
N SER A 253 8.51 4.74 24.07
CA SER A 253 8.00 3.70 23.16
C SER A 253 9.07 3.26 22.15
N ASP A 254 8.85 2.08 21.56
CA ASP A 254 9.55 1.60 20.36
C ASP A 254 9.45 2.58 19.18
N PHE A 255 8.31 3.25 19.05
CA PHE A 255 8.07 4.25 18.00
C PHE A 255 9.04 5.44 18.08
N VAL A 256 9.12 6.10 19.24
CA VAL A 256 10.03 7.25 19.46
C VAL A 256 11.48 6.84 19.20
N MET A 257 11.85 5.62 19.60
CA MET A 257 13.17 5.07 19.33
C MET A 257 13.44 4.94 17.83
N LYS A 258 12.50 4.35 17.06
CA LYS A 258 12.63 4.23 15.61
C LYS A 258 12.79 5.59 14.94
N GLU A 259 12.01 6.59 15.36
CA GLU A 259 12.15 7.95 14.82
C GLU A 259 13.54 8.54 15.07
N ILE A 260 14.13 8.32 16.26
CA ILE A 260 15.49 8.77 16.59
C ILE A 260 16.53 8.07 15.70
N ILE A 261 16.42 6.75 15.54
CA ILE A 261 17.33 5.94 14.72
C ILE A 261 17.24 6.33 13.24
N ASP A 262 16.04 6.38 12.67
CA ASP A 262 15.83 6.73 11.27
C ASP A 262 16.29 8.18 11.00
N THR A 263 16.08 9.10 11.96
CA THR A 263 16.61 10.47 11.88
C THR A 263 18.14 10.47 11.89
N LYS A 264 18.78 9.67 12.77
CA LYS A 264 20.25 9.49 12.80
C LYS A 264 20.78 8.98 11.47
N GLU A 265 20.15 7.95 10.91
CA GLU A 265 20.53 7.39 9.61
C GLU A 265 20.37 8.42 8.48
N ALA A 266 19.26 9.17 8.46
CA ALA A 266 19.00 10.20 7.47
C ALA A 266 19.97 11.39 7.56
N GLN A 267 20.47 11.74 8.74
CA GLN A 267 21.53 12.75 8.86
C GLN A 267 22.81 12.34 8.12
N SER A 268 23.13 11.04 8.08
CA SER A 268 24.26 10.55 7.30
C SER A 268 24.06 10.73 5.78
N TYR A 269 22.81 10.76 5.32
CA TYR A 269 22.44 11.11 3.95
C TYR A 269 22.62 12.60 3.65
N SER A 270 22.26 13.49 4.59
CA SER A 270 22.44 14.94 4.41
C SER A 270 23.91 15.32 4.10
N ARG A 271 24.85 14.57 4.69
CA ARG A 271 26.30 14.70 4.48
C ARG A 271 26.80 14.05 3.20
N ASN A 272 26.36 12.83 2.95
CA ASN A 272 26.71 12.07 1.77
C ASN A 272 25.44 11.62 1.04
N ARG A 273 25.09 12.35 -0.01
CA ARG A 273 23.87 12.11 -0.80
C ARG A 273 23.88 10.77 -1.52
N LEU A 274 25.02 10.08 -1.63
CA LEU A 274 25.07 8.71 -2.12
C LEU A 274 24.45 7.69 -1.16
N LYS A 275 24.32 8.03 0.14
CA LYS A 275 23.58 7.23 1.13
C LYS A 275 22.06 7.45 1.03
N PHE A 276 21.54 7.66 -0.19
CA PHE A 276 20.15 8.04 -0.45
C PHE A 276 19.13 7.07 0.14
N MET A 277 19.45 5.77 0.23
CA MET A 277 18.56 4.77 0.84
C MET A 277 18.20 5.09 2.30
N ARG A 278 19.12 5.66 3.08
CA ARG A 278 18.87 6.03 4.48
C ARG A 278 17.90 7.22 4.58
N GLY A 279 18.07 8.21 3.71
CA GLY A 279 17.15 9.34 3.63
C GLY A 279 15.78 8.96 3.07
N LEU A 280 15.76 8.08 2.06
CA LEU A 280 14.54 7.53 1.49
C LEU A 280 13.73 6.77 2.55
N ARG A 281 14.38 5.94 3.36
CA ARG A 281 13.73 5.21 4.45
C ARG A 281 12.95 6.14 5.36
N LEU A 282 13.59 7.17 5.93
CA LEU A 282 12.94 8.16 6.79
C LEU A 282 11.73 8.83 6.11
N TYR A 283 11.91 9.31 4.88
CA TYR A 283 10.81 9.96 4.15
C TYR A 283 9.66 8.98 3.86
N MET A 284 9.99 7.74 3.52
CA MET A 284 8.98 6.74 3.23
C MET A 284 8.22 6.33 4.50
N SER A 285 8.91 6.03 5.60
CA SER A 285 8.31 5.53 6.85
C SER A 285 7.51 6.57 7.61
N HIS A 286 7.94 7.84 7.63
CA HIS A 286 7.32 8.86 8.50
C HIS A 286 6.56 9.95 7.75
N HIS A 287 6.63 10.02 6.42
CA HIS A 287 5.87 11.00 5.64
C HIS A 287 4.98 10.33 4.59
N PHE A 288 5.57 9.49 3.75
CA PHE A 288 4.86 8.96 2.59
C PHE A 288 3.79 7.94 2.98
N THR A 289 4.16 6.95 3.80
CA THR A 289 3.23 5.92 4.29
C THR A 289 2.13 6.52 5.16
N GLU A 290 2.47 7.40 6.10
CA GLU A 290 1.50 8.07 6.97
C GLU A 290 0.41 8.80 6.16
N LYS A 291 0.82 9.53 5.11
CA LYS A 291 -0.08 10.44 4.37
C LYS A 291 -0.72 9.83 3.12
N TYR A 292 -0.02 8.94 2.42
CA TYR A 292 -0.39 8.51 1.07
C TYR A 292 -0.66 7.01 0.94
N ALA A 293 -0.45 6.18 1.97
CA ALA A 293 -0.67 4.73 1.86
C ALA A 293 -2.11 4.36 1.43
N ASN A 294 -3.11 5.07 1.95
CA ASN A 294 -4.50 4.85 1.54
C ASN A 294 -4.74 5.23 0.06
N ASN A 295 -4.10 6.29 -0.42
CA ASN A 295 -4.21 6.70 -1.82
C ASN A 295 -3.54 5.66 -2.74
N VAL A 296 -2.36 5.15 -2.37
CA VAL A 296 -1.68 4.09 -3.13
C VAL A 296 -2.54 2.82 -3.18
N THR A 297 -3.13 2.44 -2.06
CA THR A 297 -4.05 1.29 -1.99
C THR A 297 -5.26 1.50 -2.89
N GLY A 298 -5.86 2.69 -2.87
CA GLY A 298 -6.98 3.04 -3.75
C GLY A 298 -6.59 3.00 -5.23
N LEU A 299 -5.40 3.50 -5.59
CA LEU A 299 -4.88 3.44 -6.96
C LEU A 299 -4.63 2.00 -7.43
N ALA A 300 -4.17 1.11 -6.56
CA ALA A 300 -4.02 -0.30 -6.87
C ALA A 300 -5.38 -0.98 -7.15
N TYR A 301 -6.40 -0.74 -6.32
CA TYR A 301 -7.75 -1.25 -6.61
C TYR A 301 -8.35 -0.66 -7.88
N PHE A 302 -8.06 0.61 -8.18
CA PHE A 302 -8.48 1.24 -9.42
C PHE A 302 -7.79 0.64 -10.65
N GLY A 303 -6.49 0.36 -10.56
CA GLY A 303 -5.74 -0.37 -11.59
C GLY A 303 -6.36 -1.76 -11.86
N ALA A 304 -6.69 -2.50 -10.80
CA ALA A 304 -7.30 -3.82 -10.91
C ALA A 304 -8.66 -3.74 -11.62
N ALA A 305 -9.46 -2.73 -11.32
CA ALA A 305 -10.74 -2.49 -11.99
C ALA A 305 -10.55 -2.22 -13.50
N ILE A 306 -9.58 -1.38 -13.88
CA ILE A 306 -9.24 -1.12 -15.29
C ILE A 306 -8.83 -2.42 -16.00
N LEU A 307 -7.97 -3.22 -15.37
CA LEU A 307 -7.49 -4.48 -15.94
C LEU A 307 -8.66 -5.46 -16.18
N ILE A 308 -9.56 -5.62 -15.21
CA ILE A 308 -10.75 -6.47 -15.34
C ILE A 308 -11.62 -6.01 -16.51
N ILE A 309 -11.85 -4.71 -16.66
CA ILE A 309 -12.64 -4.16 -17.78
C ILE A 309 -11.97 -4.50 -19.11
N ILE A 310 -10.67 -4.28 -19.25
CA ILE A 310 -9.94 -4.51 -20.51
C ILE A 310 -9.90 -6.01 -20.86
N ILE A 311 -9.69 -6.88 -19.87
CA ILE A 311 -9.78 -8.33 -20.06
C ILE A 311 -11.21 -8.75 -20.43
N GLY A 312 -12.23 -8.14 -19.80
CA GLY A 312 -13.63 -8.37 -20.13
C GLY A 312 -13.97 -8.00 -21.58
N ILE A 313 -13.55 -6.81 -22.03
CA ILE A 313 -13.72 -6.35 -23.42
C ILE A 313 -13.02 -7.29 -24.41
N ARG A 314 -11.83 -7.79 -24.06
CA ARG A 314 -11.14 -8.83 -24.86
C ARG A 314 -11.96 -10.12 -24.91
N GLY A 315 -12.52 -10.57 -23.79
CA GLY A 315 -13.37 -11.77 -23.71
C GLY A 315 -14.61 -11.69 -24.59
N LEU A 316 -15.13 -10.48 -24.78
CA LEU A 316 -16.22 -10.17 -25.73
C LEU A 316 -15.76 -10.10 -27.20
N LYS A 317 -14.49 -10.43 -27.50
CA LYS A 317 -13.86 -10.43 -28.83
C LYS A 317 -13.78 -9.06 -29.53
N PHE A 318 -13.96 -7.96 -28.80
CA PHE A 318 -13.76 -6.61 -29.37
C PHE A 318 -12.29 -6.26 -29.61
N ILE A 319 -11.37 -6.87 -28.87
CA ILE A 319 -9.92 -6.71 -29.05
C ILE A 319 -9.37 -7.99 -29.69
N PRO A 320 -8.86 -7.95 -30.94
CA PRO A 320 -8.35 -9.13 -31.60
C PRO A 320 -7.07 -9.64 -30.93
N PRO A 321 -6.82 -10.97 -30.89
CA PRO A 321 -5.61 -11.54 -30.29
C PRO A 321 -4.31 -11.05 -30.93
N THR A 322 -4.36 -10.67 -32.22
CA THR A 322 -3.24 -10.14 -32.98
C THR A 322 -2.86 -8.70 -32.64
N ARG A 323 -3.67 -7.98 -31.84
CA ARG A 323 -3.36 -6.61 -31.39
C ARG A 323 -3.43 -6.47 -29.87
N PRO A 324 -2.52 -7.10 -29.11
CA PRO A 324 -2.59 -7.17 -27.65
C PRO A 324 -2.13 -5.88 -26.94
N SER A 325 -1.76 -4.82 -27.66
CA SER A 325 -1.13 -3.60 -27.11
C SER A 325 -1.89 -2.96 -25.96
N MET A 326 -3.22 -2.87 -26.05
CA MET A 326 -4.06 -2.29 -24.99
C MET A 326 -4.04 -3.15 -23.72
N ILE A 327 -4.02 -4.48 -23.88
CA ILE A 327 -3.95 -5.43 -22.76
C ILE A 327 -2.56 -5.35 -22.11
N LEU A 328 -1.49 -5.26 -22.91
CA LEU A 328 -0.14 -5.07 -22.40
C LEU A 328 -0.02 -3.77 -21.59
N GLY A 329 -0.55 -2.65 -22.11
CA GLY A 329 -0.58 -1.38 -21.39
C GLY A 329 -1.33 -1.47 -20.06
N ALA A 330 -2.48 -2.15 -20.04
CA ALA A 330 -3.24 -2.40 -18.82
C ALA A 330 -2.47 -3.24 -17.79
N ILE A 331 -1.80 -4.30 -18.24
CA ILE A 331 -0.98 -5.17 -17.39
C ILE A 331 0.19 -4.39 -16.80
N PHE A 332 0.88 -3.56 -17.59
CA PHE A 332 1.98 -2.76 -17.07
C PHE A 332 1.51 -1.67 -16.10
N LEU A 333 0.35 -1.04 -16.36
CA LEU A 333 -0.27 -0.11 -15.42
C LEU A 333 -0.55 -0.79 -14.09
N GLU A 334 -1.23 -1.93 -14.13
CA GLU A 334 -1.58 -2.69 -12.93
C GLU A 334 -0.33 -3.17 -12.18
N GLY A 335 0.62 -3.77 -12.90
CA GLY A 335 1.89 -4.21 -12.34
C GLY A 335 2.67 -3.07 -11.68
N SER A 336 2.60 -1.85 -12.24
CA SER A 336 3.25 -0.68 -11.65
C SER A 336 2.56 -0.19 -10.37
N MET A 337 1.22 -0.22 -10.32
CA MET A 337 0.46 0.15 -9.12
C MET A 337 0.63 -0.88 -8.00
N LEU A 338 0.59 -2.17 -8.33
CA LEU A 338 0.91 -3.24 -7.37
C LEU A 338 2.36 -3.15 -6.89
N GLY A 339 3.30 -2.84 -7.80
CA GLY A 339 4.70 -2.58 -7.44
C GLY A 339 4.83 -1.40 -6.46
N LEU A 340 4.11 -0.30 -6.70
CA LEU A 340 4.09 0.85 -5.79
C LEU A 340 3.46 0.51 -4.43
N LEU A 341 2.38 -0.27 -4.41
CA LEU A 341 1.76 -0.76 -3.18
C LEU A 341 2.71 -1.65 -2.38
N ALA A 342 3.33 -2.63 -3.03
CA ALA A 342 4.33 -3.50 -2.43
C ALA A 342 5.50 -2.68 -1.86
N PHE A 343 6.02 -1.73 -2.65
CA PHE A 343 7.08 -0.83 -2.21
C PHE A 343 6.67 -0.01 -0.98
N THR A 344 5.44 0.52 -0.95
CA THR A 344 4.92 1.28 0.21
C THR A 344 4.79 0.40 1.45
N LEU A 345 4.32 -0.84 1.30
CA LEU A 345 4.16 -1.78 2.40
C LEU A 345 5.49 -2.18 3.04
N VAL A 346 6.57 -2.26 2.26
CA VAL A 346 7.93 -2.55 2.78
C VAL A 346 8.39 -1.50 3.79
N TYR A 347 8.01 -0.23 3.62
CA TYR A 347 8.37 0.88 4.52
C TYR A 347 7.31 1.20 5.57
N THR A 348 6.22 0.43 5.62
CA THR A 348 5.16 0.66 6.60
C THR A 348 5.59 0.06 7.94
N GLU A 349 5.64 0.88 8.99
CA GLU A 349 6.08 0.42 10.31
C GLU A 349 5.11 -0.58 10.96
N GLU A 350 5.67 -1.57 11.67
CA GLU A 350 4.92 -2.69 12.26
C GLU A 350 3.85 -2.27 13.28
N GLU A 351 4.08 -1.22 14.07
CA GLU A 351 3.09 -0.72 15.03
C GLU A 351 1.95 0.02 14.34
N GLU A 352 2.22 0.89 13.35
CA GLU A 352 1.13 1.49 12.57
C GLU A 352 0.36 0.43 11.75
N ARG A 353 1.00 -0.67 11.38
CA ARG A 353 0.33 -1.81 10.75
C ARG A 353 -0.60 -2.49 11.75
N MET A 354 -0.14 -2.74 12.98
CA MET A 354 -0.94 -3.35 14.04
C MET A 354 -2.05 -2.42 14.52
N ASP A 355 -1.81 -1.13 14.73
CA ASP A 355 -2.80 -0.14 15.13
C ASP A 355 -3.82 0.15 14.02
N ARG A 356 -3.39 0.22 12.75
CA ARG A 356 -4.36 0.31 11.64
C ARG A 356 -5.14 -0.99 11.47
N MET A 357 -4.54 -2.14 11.74
CA MET A 357 -5.22 -3.44 11.67
C MET A 357 -6.20 -3.60 12.84
N LEU A 358 -5.82 -3.21 14.06
CA LEU A 358 -6.64 -3.14 15.26
C LEU A 358 -7.79 -2.17 15.05
N LYS A 359 -7.54 -0.96 14.55
CA LYS A 359 -8.59 0.02 14.25
C LYS A 359 -9.53 -0.44 13.14
N LYS A 360 -9.01 -1.06 12.07
CA LYS A 360 -9.87 -1.66 11.03
C LYS A 360 -10.66 -2.86 11.54
N MET A 361 -10.10 -3.65 12.46
CA MET A 361 -10.82 -4.74 13.15
C MET A 361 -11.86 -4.19 14.13
N GLU A 362 -11.56 -3.11 14.85
CA GLU A 362 -12.47 -2.44 15.76
C GLU A 362 -13.64 -1.81 14.98
N ASP A 363 -13.35 -1.10 13.88
CA ASP A 363 -14.36 -0.50 13.00
C ASP A 363 -15.21 -1.59 12.32
N ALA A 364 -14.60 -2.69 11.85
CA ALA A 364 -15.32 -3.82 11.28
C ALA A 364 -16.15 -4.57 12.33
N SER A 365 -15.61 -4.76 13.54
CA SER A 365 -16.29 -5.40 14.66
C SER A 365 -17.43 -4.53 15.17
N ARG A 366 -17.28 -3.20 15.19
CA ARG A 366 -18.32 -2.25 15.60
C ARG A 366 -19.46 -2.22 14.58
N ASN A 367 -19.15 -2.23 13.28
CA ASN A 367 -20.16 -2.40 12.23
C ASN A 367 -20.89 -3.75 12.36
N GLN A 368 -20.16 -4.84 12.65
CA GLN A 368 -20.78 -6.15 12.89
C GLN A 368 -21.65 -6.14 14.16
N LEU A 369 -21.21 -5.49 15.23
CA LEU A 369 -21.97 -5.35 16.47
C LEU A 369 -23.26 -4.54 16.27
N GLU A 370 -23.19 -3.46 15.51
CA GLU A 370 -24.35 -2.63 15.14
C GLU A 370 -25.35 -3.42 14.29
N THR A 371 -24.87 -4.20 13.31
CA THR A 371 -25.75 -5.12 12.55
C THR A 371 -26.36 -6.22 13.41
N LEU A 372 -25.63 -6.73 14.42
CA LEU A 372 -26.16 -7.73 15.35
C LEU A 372 -27.17 -7.12 16.33
N GLU A 373 -26.97 -5.86 16.75
CA GLU A 373 -27.90 -5.13 17.59
C GLU A 373 -29.22 -4.85 16.85
N ASP A 374 -29.15 -4.46 15.58
CA ASP A 374 -30.32 -4.26 14.73
C ASP A 374 -31.06 -5.58 14.46
N VAL A 375 -30.33 -6.66 14.15
CA VAL A 375 -30.92 -8.00 14.00
C VAL A 375 -31.55 -8.46 15.31
N SER A 376 -30.94 -8.19 16.47
CA SER A 376 -31.51 -8.53 17.79
C SER A 376 -32.76 -7.73 18.09
N LYS A 377 -32.81 -6.43 17.77
CA LYS A 377 -34.01 -5.59 17.91
C LYS A 377 -35.14 -6.07 17.00
N ASP A 378 -34.82 -6.47 15.78
CA ASP A 378 -35.80 -7.01 14.83
C ASP A 378 -36.27 -8.41 15.22
N MET A 379 -35.40 -9.29 15.75
CA MET A 379 -35.79 -10.56 16.35
C MET A 379 -36.68 -10.36 17.57
N HIS A 380 -36.42 -9.35 18.39
CA HIS A 380 -37.26 -9.03 19.53
C HIS A 380 -38.64 -8.53 19.09
N LYS A 381 -38.72 -7.61 18.12
CA LYS A 381 -40.00 -7.15 17.54
C LYS A 381 -40.77 -8.29 16.87
N MET A 382 -40.09 -9.16 16.13
CA MET A 382 -40.70 -10.33 15.50
C MET A 382 -41.16 -11.35 16.53
N SER A 383 -40.40 -11.55 17.62
CA SER A 383 -40.80 -12.41 18.74
C SER A 383 -42.02 -11.86 19.47
N VAL A 384 -42.08 -10.54 19.73
CA VAL A 384 -43.26 -9.88 20.31
C VAL A 384 -44.46 -10.02 19.37
N ALA A 385 -44.30 -9.77 18.07
CA ALA A 385 -45.36 -9.92 17.08
C ALA A 385 -45.84 -11.38 16.93
N LEU A 386 -44.95 -12.37 17.06
CA LEU A 386 -45.29 -13.79 17.05
C LEU A 386 -46.00 -14.22 18.35
N VAL A 387 -45.61 -13.69 19.50
CA VAL A 387 -46.27 -13.95 20.78
C VAL A 387 -47.67 -13.32 20.81
N GLU A 388 -47.81 -12.08 20.33
CA GLU A 388 -49.12 -11.41 20.22
C GLU A 388 -50.00 -12.09 19.16
N GLY A 389 -49.45 -12.39 17.98
CA GLY A 389 -50.16 -13.08 16.90
C GLY A 389 -50.59 -14.51 17.26
N ASN A 390 -49.79 -15.25 18.01
CA ASN A 390 -50.17 -16.58 18.50
C ASN A 390 -51.11 -16.52 19.71
N SER A 391 -51.05 -15.49 20.56
CA SER A 391 -51.99 -15.33 21.67
C SER A 391 -53.45 -15.22 21.17
N ASP A 392 -53.69 -14.46 20.11
CA ASP A 392 -55.04 -14.30 19.56
C ASP A 392 -55.50 -15.54 18.78
N LEU A 393 -54.58 -16.22 18.08
CA LEU A 393 -54.87 -17.51 17.44
C LEU A 393 -55.20 -18.60 18.48
N ILE A 394 -54.45 -18.65 19.58
CA ILE A 394 -54.67 -19.59 20.69
C ILE A 394 -55.99 -19.26 21.40
N LYS A 395 -56.27 -18.00 21.73
CA LYS A 395 -57.57 -17.60 22.33
C LYS A 395 -58.73 -18.00 21.42
N THR A 396 -58.60 -17.79 20.12
CA THR A 396 -59.65 -18.13 19.15
C THR A 396 -59.84 -19.64 19.05
N LYS A 397 -58.77 -20.43 18.95
CA LYS A 397 -58.85 -21.90 18.93
C LYS A 397 -59.33 -22.50 20.24
N VAL A 398 -58.92 -21.94 21.39
CA VAL A 398 -59.40 -22.36 22.71
C VAL A 398 -60.88 -22.03 22.85
N ASN A 399 -61.31 -20.82 22.47
CA ASN A 399 -62.73 -20.47 22.48
C ASN A 399 -63.54 -21.38 21.56
N GLN A 400 -63.07 -21.65 20.34
CA GLN A 400 -63.72 -22.59 19.43
C GLN A 400 -63.82 -23.99 20.03
N ALA A 401 -62.72 -24.53 20.57
CA ALA A 401 -62.68 -25.86 21.17
C ALA A 401 -63.56 -25.96 22.42
N VAL A 402 -63.57 -24.93 23.28
CA VAL A 402 -64.42 -24.85 24.46
C VAL A 402 -65.89 -24.74 24.05
N THR A 403 -66.22 -23.90 23.08
CA THR A 403 -67.59 -23.81 22.55
C THR A 403 -68.03 -25.14 21.93
N GLU A 404 -67.21 -25.79 21.10
CA GLU A 404 -67.52 -27.08 20.48
C GLU A 404 -67.70 -28.20 21.52
N TYR A 405 -66.86 -28.21 22.56
CA TYR A 405 -66.96 -29.16 23.66
C TYR A 405 -68.22 -28.95 24.51
N LEU A 406 -68.54 -27.70 24.87
CA LEU A 406 -69.75 -27.34 25.62
C LEU A 406 -71.03 -27.50 24.79
N SER A 407 -70.95 -27.37 23.47
CA SER A 407 -72.10 -27.53 22.57
C SER A 407 -72.48 -28.98 22.31
N ASN A 408 -71.63 -29.95 22.71
CA ASN A 408 -71.91 -31.36 22.53
C ASN A 408 -72.72 -31.91 23.72
N PRO A 409 -74.03 -32.19 23.57
CA PRO A 409 -74.89 -32.63 24.66
C PRO A 409 -74.52 -33.99 25.27
N ASN A 410 -73.59 -34.74 24.66
CA ASN A 410 -73.06 -35.98 25.21
C ASN A 410 -71.86 -35.79 26.15
N ASN A 411 -71.20 -34.62 26.14
CA ASN A 411 -70.02 -34.33 26.97
C ASN A 411 -70.36 -33.64 28.31
N LEU A 412 -71.62 -33.22 28.48
CA LEU A 412 -72.13 -32.57 29.69
C LEU A 412 -72.85 -33.55 30.64
N ARG A 413 -72.36 -34.79 30.74
CA ARG A 413 -72.94 -35.81 31.63
C ARG A 413 -71.98 -36.22 32.75
N GLY A 414 -72.44 -36.03 33.98
CA GLY A 414 -72.04 -36.81 35.15
C GLY A 414 -71.00 -36.17 36.05
N GLU A 415 -69.80 -35.86 35.54
CA GLU A 415 -68.65 -35.51 36.40
C GLU A 415 -68.20 -34.04 36.30
N LEU A 416 -68.26 -33.43 35.12
CA LEU A 416 -67.75 -32.07 34.89
C LEU A 416 -68.62 -30.96 35.53
N ALA A 417 -69.93 -31.20 35.68
CA ALA A 417 -70.83 -30.26 36.33
C ALA A 417 -70.55 -30.15 37.85
N ASP A 418 -70.12 -31.25 38.46
CA ASP A 418 -69.83 -31.32 39.90
C ASP A 418 -68.45 -30.70 40.21
N GLU A 419 -67.47 -30.86 39.32
CA GLU A 419 -66.19 -30.15 39.38
C GLU A 419 -66.33 -28.64 39.13
N LEU A 420 -67.13 -28.22 38.13
CA LEU A 420 -67.43 -26.80 37.91
C LEU A 420 -68.16 -26.19 39.11
N GLY A 421 -69.10 -26.92 39.72
CA GLY A 421 -69.75 -26.52 40.97
C GLY A 421 -68.75 -26.30 42.11
N LYS A 422 -67.77 -27.19 42.29
CA LYS A 422 -66.71 -27.04 43.29
C LYS A 422 -65.76 -25.88 43.00
N ILE A 423 -65.39 -25.67 41.74
CA ILE A 423 -64.50 -24.56 41.35
C ILE A 423 -65.21 -23.21 41.55
N VAL A 424 -66.48 -23.09 41.17
CA VAL A 424 -67.28 -21.86 41.38
C VAL A 424 -67.52 -21.60 42.87
N MET A 425 -67.84 -22.64 43.66
CA MET A 425 -68.00 -22.49 45.11
C MET A 425 -66.69 -22.13 45.83
N ASN A 426 -65.55 -22.67 45.38
CA ASN A 426 -64.24 -22.27 45.91
C ASN A 426 -63.81 -20.87 45.47
N ALA A 427 -64.17 -20.42 44.26
CA ALA A 427 -63.94 -19.05 43.80
C ALA A 427 -64.81 -18.05 44.58
N LEU A 428 -66.05 -18.40 44.88
CA LEU A 428 -66.94 -17.58 45.72
C LEU A 428 -66.48 -17.55 47.20
N SER A 429 -66.01 -18.67 47.76
CA SER A 429 -65.53 -18.69 49.17
C SER A 429 -64.22 -17.93 49.37
N LYS A 430 -63.28 -18.00 48.40
CA LYS A 430 -62.03 -17.22 48.41
C LYS A 430 -62.25 -15.74 48.09
N GLY A 431 -63.26 -15.39 47.30
CA GLY A 431 -63.64 -14.00 47.02
C GLY A 431 -64.26 -13.26 48.21
N ILE A 432 -64.93 -13.96 49.13
CA ILE A 432 -65.59 -13.34 50.30
C ILE A 432 -64.63 -13.13 51.48
N THR A 433 -63.56 -13.92 51.59
CA THR A 433 -62.68 -13.90 52.77
C THR A 433 -61.46 -12.96 52.67
N SER A 434 -61.02 -12.54 51.48
CA SER A 434 -59.88 -11.61 51.33
C SER A 434 -60.27 -10.12 51.31
N GLY A 435 -61.57 -9.79 51.30
CA GLY A 435 -62.08 -8.42 51.34
C GLY A 435 -62.14 -7.77 52.74
N MET A 436 -61.74 -8.47 53.81
CA MET A 436 -61.77 -7.94 55.18
C MET A 436 -60.53 -8.34 56.00
N SER A 437 -59.35 -7.94 55.54
CA SER A 437 -58.26 -7.56 56.43
C SER A 437 -57.60 -6.32 55.82
N LYS A 438 -58.05 -5.16 56.28
CA LYS A 438 -57.16 -4.00 56.38
C LYS A 438 -56.18 -4.24 57.53
#